data_AF-A0A537G9F3-F1
#
_entry.id   AF-A0A537G9F3-F1
#
_cell.length_a   1.000
_cell.length_b   1.000
_cell.length_c   1.000
_cell.angle_alpha   90.00
_cell.angle_beta   90.00
_cell.angle_gamma   90.00
#
_symmetry.space_group_name_H-M   'P 1'
#
loop_
_entity.id
_entity.type
_entity.pdbx_description
1 polymer ?
#
loop_
_entity_poly.entity_id
_entity_poly.type
_entity_poly.pdbx_seq_one_letter_code
_entity_poly.pdbx_strand_id
1 'polypeptide(L)' 'MNKIVGWTALMGPPGLPKEVVDKWVEVFARLAKDPEWQLGNARLGGIAAIRSPAETVQFVREQYELYKKLASDLGIVH' A
#
# COMPACT_ATOMS: atom_id res chain seq x y z
N MET A 1 8.08 12.97 2.24
CA MET A 1 7.90 11.98 1.15
C MET A 1 7.05 12.60 0.06
N ASN A 2 7.45 12.44 -1.20
CA ASN A 2 6.63 12.86 -2.34
C ASN A 2 5.32 12.08 -2.33
N LYS A 3 4.18 12.77 -2.43
CA LYS A 3 2.85 12.14 -2.38
C LYS A 3 2.44 11.47 -3.70
N ILE A 4 3.14 11.78 -4.79
CA ILE A 4 2.93 11.21 -6.13
C ILE A 4 4.06 10.21 -6.36
N VAL A 5 3.79 8.95 -6.00
CA VAL A 5 4.67 7.80 -6.26
C VAL A 5 3.82 6.59 -6.62
N GLY A 6 4.35 5.72 -7.46
CA GLY A 6 3.74 4.40 -7.70
C GLY A 6 3.83 3.55 -6.43
N TRP A 7 2.77 2.78 -6.17
CA TRP A 7 2.72 1.88 -5.02
C TRP A 7 2.07 0.55 -5.41
N THR A 8 2.39 -0.48 -4.64
CA THR A 8 1.80 -1.81 -4.76
C THR A 8 1.18 -2.20 -3.43
N ALA A 9 0.13 -3.02 -3.48
CA ALA A 9 -0.53 -3.56 -2.29
C ALA A 9 -1.09 -4.95 -2.60
N LEU A 10 -1.21 -5.78 -1.55
CA LEU A 10 -2.00 -7.00 -1.60
C LEU A 10 -3.38 -6.70 -1.02
N MET A 11 -4.44 -6.97 -1.78
CA MET A 11 -5.84 -6.76 -1.34
C MET A 11 -6.64 -8.05 -1.52
N GLY A 12 -7.45 -8.37 -0.51
CA GLY A 12 -8.36 -9.51 -0.54
C GLY A 12 -9.76 -9.11 -1.03
N PRO A 13 -10.57 -10.08 -1.52
CA PRO A 13 -11.97 -9.83 -1.84
C PRO A 13 -12.80 -9.49 -0.59
N PRO A 14 -13.95 -8.82 -0.75
CA PRO A 14 -14.91 -8.63 0.34
C PRO A 14 -15.31 -9.97 0.97
N GLY A 15 -15.40 -10.01 2.30
CA GLY A 15 -15.77 -11.23 3.03
C GLY A 15 -14.68 -12.29 3.12
N LEU A 16 -13.42 -11.95 2.84
CA LEU A 16 -12.29 -12.87 3.05
C LEU A 16 -12.28 -13.39 4.51
N PRO A 17 -12.15 -14.71 4.73
CA PRO A 17 -12.20 -15.27 6.07
C PRO A 17 -11.15 -14.67 7.01
N LYS A 18 -11.54 -14.47 8.27
CA LYS A 18 -10.71 -13.76 9.26
C LYS A 18 -9.36 -14.45 9.46
N GLU A 19 -9.33 -15.77 9.48
CA GLU A 19 -8.11 -16.56 9.64
C GLU A 19 -7.10 -16.32 8.51
N VAL A 20 -7.57 -16.05 7.28
CA VAL A 20 -6.70 -15.73 6.14
C VAL A 20 -6.16 -14.31 6.29
N VAL A 21 -7.02 -13.36 6.66
CA VAL A 21 -6.60 -11.97 6.93
C VAL A 21 -5.56 -11.94 8.05
N ASP A 22 -5.82 -12.62 9.17
CA ASP A 22 -4.93 -12.69 10.31
C ASP A 22 -3.58 -13.32 9.92
N LYS A 23 -3.60 -14.36 9.07
CA LYS A 23 -2.36 -14.97 8.57
C LYS A 23 -1.54 -14.00 7.73
N TRP A 24 -2.18 -13.22 6.86
CA TRP A 24 -1.48 -12.19 6.09
C TRP A 24 -0.88 -11.15 7.01
N VAL A 25 -1.64 -10.61 7.97
CA VAL A 25 -1.16 -9.63 8.94
C VAL A 25 0.09 -10.14 9.67
N GLU A 26 0.08 -11.40 10.13
CA GLU A 26 1.24 -12.04 10.76
C GLU A 26 2.47 -12.08 9.84
N VAL A 27 2.29 -12.52 8.58
CA VAL A 27 3.39 -12.64 7.60
C VAL A 27 3.95 -11.27 7.23
N PHE A 28 3.09 -10.29 6.95
CA PHE A 28 3.50 -8.92 6.62
C PHE A 28 4.24 -8.25 7.79
N ALA A 29 3.82 -8.47 9.03
CA ALA A 29 4.52 -7.96 10.21
C ALA A 29 5.95 -8.52 10.34
N ARG A 30 6.18 -9.75 9.89
CA ARG A 30 7.54 -10.34 9.81
C ARG A 30 8.34 -9.73 8.66
N LEU A 31 7.76 -9.67 7.45
CA LEU A 31 8.40 -9.06 6.28
C LEU A 31 8.81 -7.60 6.52
N ALA A 32 8.05 -6.85 7.32
CA ALA A 32 8.35 -5.45 7.63
C ALA A 32 9.70 -5.28 8.31
N LYS A 33 10.16 -6.34 9.01
CA LYS A 33 11.41 -6.39 9.78
C LYS A 33 12.49 -7.21 9.08
N ASP A 34 12.20 -7.78 7.90
CA ASP A 34 13.13 -8.65 7.19
C ASP A 34 14.19 -7.80 6.44
N PRO A 35 15.49 -7.96 6.76
CA PRO A 35 16.54 -7.15 6.16
C PRO A 35 16.71 -7.42 4.65
N GLU A 36 16.50 -8.65 4.18
CA GLU A 36 16.59 -8.98 2.76
C GLU A 36 15.42 -8.36 1.99
N TRP A 37 14.23 -8.30 2.59
CA TRP A 37 13.09 -7.56 2.02
C TRP A 37 13.39 -6.06 1.86
N GLN A 38 13.97 -5.45 2.90
CA GLN A 38 14.35 -4.03 2.90
C GLN A 38 15.41 -3.74 1.82
N LEU A 39 16.46 -4.56 1.77
CA LEU A 39 17.53 -4.47 0.78
C LEU A 39 17.02 -4.70 -0.64
N GLY A 40 16.14 -5.69 -0.83
CA GLY A 40 15.52 -5.98 -2.12
C GLY A 40 14.71 -4.79 -2.67
N ASN A 41 13.89 -4.16 -1.82
CA ASN A 41 13.15 -2.97 -2.21
C ASN A 41 14.09 -1.80 -2.56
N ALA A 42 15.10 -1.55 -1.72
CA ALA A 42 16.06 -0.47 -1.95
C ALA A 42 16.85 -0.64 -3.26
N ARG A 43 17.26 -1.88 -3.59
CA ARG A 43 17.96 -2.19 -4.86
C ARG A 43 17.13 -1.87 -6.10
N LEU A 44 15.81 -1.95 -5.99
CA LEU A 44 14.87 -1.61 -7.06
C LEU A 44 14.42 -0.14 -7.04
N GLY A 45 15.03 0.69 -6.18
CA GLY A 45 14.65 2.10 -6.00
C GLY A 45 13.34 2.30 -5.23
N GLY A 46 12.81 1.23 -4.62
CA GLY A 46 11.60 1.24 -3.82
C GLY A 46 11.86 1.56 -2.35
N ILE A 47 10.79 1.87 -1.63
CA ILE A 47 10.77 2.03 -0.18
C ILE A 47 9.81 0.96 0.36
N ALA A 48 10.32 0.03 1.17
CA ALA A 48 9.45 -0.97 1.79
C ALA A 48 8.48 -0.27 2.75
N ALA A 49 7.19 -0.34 2.44
CA ALA A 49 6.15 0.38 3.17
C ALA A 49 5.01 -0.57 3.55
N ILE A 50 5.34 -1.58 4.36
CA ILE A 50 4.34 -2.51 4.90
C ILE A 50 3.55 -1.81 5.99
N ARG A 51 2.22 -1.86 5.88
CA ARG A 51 1.27 -1.17 6.75
C ARG A 51 0.32 -2.18 7.39
N SER A 52 -0.30 -1.80 8.50
CA SER A 52 -1.46 -2.52 9.02
C SER A 52 -2.65 -2.45 8.05
N PRO A 53 -3.68 -3.30 8.20
CA PRO A 53 -4.89 -3.22 7.39
C PRO A 53 -5.58 -1.84 7.46
N ALA A 54 -5.67 -1.26 8.66
CA ALA A 54 -6.31 0.05 8.87
C ALA A 54 -5.53 1.17 8.16
N GLU A 55 -4.21 1.20 8.33
CA GLU A 55 -3.34 2.17 7.65
C GLU A 55 -3.35 1.98 6.13
N THR A 56 -3.51 0.74 5.66
CA THR A 56 -3.66 0.44 4.21
C THR A 56 -4.94 1.04 3.67
N VAL A 57 -6.08 0.87 4.36
CA VAL A 57 -7.36 1.48 3.96
C VAL A 57 -7.26 3.01 3.94
N GLN A 58 -6.65 3.59 4.96
CA GLN A 58 -6.43 5.03 5.01
C GLN A 58 -5.55 5.51 3.84
N PHE A 59 -4.41 4.85 3.61
CA PHE A 59 -3.49 5.21 2.55
C PHE A 59 -4.17 5.13 1.16
N VAL A 60 -4.89 4.05 0.86
CA VAL A 60 -5.59 3.89 -0.43
C VAL A 60 -6.62 5.01 -0.63
N ARG A 61 -7.35 5.39 0.42
CA ARG A 61 -8.31 6.51 0.35
C ARG A 61 -7.60 7.83 0.06
N GLU A 62 -6.52 8.12 0.78
CA GLU A 62 -5.74 9.35 0.58
C GLU A 62 -5.13 9.43 -0.83
N GLN A 63 -4.64 8.30 -1.35
CA GLN A 63 -4.14 8.20 -2.72
C GLN A 63 -5.25 8.43 -3.75
N TYR A 64 -6.42 7.82 -3.56
CA TYR A 64 -7.57 8.04 -4.44
C TYR A 64 -7.98 9.52 -4.49
N GLU A 65 -8.15 10.18 -3.34
CA GLU A 65 -8.53 11.59 -3.30
C GLU A 65 -7.46 12.49 -3.92
N LEU A 66 -6.17 12.21 -3.67
CA LEU A 66 -5.06 12.95 -4.28
C LEU A 66 -5.09 12.86 -5.81
N TYR A 67 -5.16 11.65 -6.37
CA TYR A 67 -5.12 11.45 -7.82
C TYR A 67 -6.41 11.90 -8.49
N LYS A 68 -7.57 11.72 -7.85
CA LYS A 68 -8.84 12.26 -8.34
C LYS A 68 -8.77 13.78 -8.45
N LYS A 69 -8.35 14.47 -7.38
CA LYS A 69 -8.20 15.92 -7.40
C LYS A 69 -7.23 16.37 -8.49
N LEU A 70 -6.06 15.72 -8.59
CA LEU A 70 -5.06 16.05 -9.60
C LEU A 70 -5.62 15.86 -11.03
N ALA A 71 -6.33 14.76 -11.29
CA ALA A 71 -6.91 14.50 -12.60
C ALA A 71 -8.00 15.53 -12.96
N SER A 72 -8.83 15.95 -11.99
CA SER A 72 -9.81 17.02 -12.19
C SER A 72 -9.15 18.38 -12.42
N ASP A 73 -8.13 18.75 -11.63
CA ASP A 73 -7.39 20.01 -11.79
C ASP A 73 -6.72 20.12 -13.16
N LEU A 74 -6.28 19.00 -13.73
CA LEU A 74 -5.65 18.90 -15.05
C LEU A 74 -6.66 18.69 -16.19
N GLY A 75 -7.96 18.58 -15.89
CA GLY A 75 -9.01 18.36 -16.90
C GLY A 75 -8.97 16.99 -17.59
N ILE A 76 -8.37 15.98 -16.96
CA ILE A 76 -8.27 14.60 -17.48
C ILE A 76 -9.58 13.84 -17.24
N VAL A 77 -10.29 14.16 -16.15
CA VAL A 77 -11.60 13.61 -15.80
C VAL A 77 -12.56 14.76 -15.49
N HIS A 78 -13.83 14.60 -15.88
CA HIS A 78 -14.90 15.58 -15.70
C HIS A 78 -15.82 15.18 -14.55
#